data_AF-A0A182MBI5-F1
#
_entry.id   AF-A0A182MBI5-F1
#
_cell.length_a   1.000
_cell.length_b   1.000
_cell.length_c   1.000
_cell.angle_alpha   90.00
_cell.angle_beta   90.00
_cell.angle_gamma   90.00
#
_symmetry.space_group_name_H-M   'P 1'
#
loop_
_entity.id
_entity.type
_entity.pdbx_description
1 polymer ?
#
loop_
_entity_poly.entity_id
_entity_poly.type
_entity_poly.pdbx_seq_one_letter_code
_entity_poly.pdbx_strand_id
1 'polypeptide(L)'
;MEFLLGGASSMCAVLFTNPFDVLKTRQQLEGELIAKQNLKERSYKGIRQSVLTVIRTDGVRGLQKGLPAALLYQFSMNGVRLGTYQTAENLGWTKSTKHPSLTPLLSVFWGGCAGLASATASCPFYVVKTQLQAVTSGSYTARYQHHHSGTVSAFVNIFQQSGIRGLFRGYTATLMR
;
A
#
# COMPACT_ATOMS: atom_id res chain seq x y z
N MET A 1 8.12 10.09 -20.05
CA MET A 1 7.12 10.90 -19.31
C MET A 1 6.13 10.04 -18.54
N GLU A 2 5.85 8.82 -18.99
CA GLU A 2 4.99 7.83 -18.32
C GLU A 2 5.23 7.63 -16.82
N PHE A 3 6.50 7.64 -16.35
CA PHE A 3 6.81 7.54 -14.92
C PHE A 3 6.14 8.66 -14.09
N LEU A 4 6.27 9.92 -14.53
CA LEU A 4 5.76 11.08 -13.82
C LEU A 4 4.24 11.19 -13.95
N LEU A 5 3.71 10.97 -15.16
CA LEU A 5 2.27 11.04 -15.43
C LEU A 5 1.51 9.91 -14.71
N GLY A 6 2.06 8.70 -14.74
CA GLY A 6 1.52 7.54 -14.03
C GLY A 6 1.60 7.70 -12.51
N GLY A 7 2.71 8.23 -12.00
CA GLY A 7 2.85 8.53 -10.58
C GLY A 7 1.87 9.60 -10.09
N ALA A 8 1.79 10.74 -10.79
CA ALA A 8 0.95 11.87 -10.40
C ALA A 8 -0.55 11.57 -10.51
N SER A 9 -0.99 10.91 -11.59
CA SER A 9 -2.40 10.49 -11.73
C SER A 9 -2.84 9.56 -10.60
N SER A 10 -1.96 8.65 -10.20
CA SER A 10 -2.25 7.72 -9.11
C SER A 10 -2.28 8.40 -7.74
N MET A 11 -1.48 9.44 -7.52
CA MET A 11 -1.58 10.28 -6.31
C MET A 11 -2.94 10.98 -6.21
N CYS A 12 -3.44 11.54 -7.32
CA CYS A 12 -4.77 12.14 -7.36
C CYS A 12 -5.87 11.13 -7.00
N ALA A 13 -5.80 9.91 -7.54
CA ALA A 13 -6.74 8.84 -7.18
C ALA A 13 -6.68 8.51 -5.68
N VAL A 14 -5.48 8.43 -5.10
CA VAL A 14 -5.29 8.09 -3.68
C VAL A 14 -5.90 9.12 -2.73
N LEU A 15 -5.95 10.41 -3.09
CA LEU A 15 -6.62 11.42 -2.26
C LEU A 15 -8.08 11.06 -1.98
N PHE A 16 -8.77 10.47 -2.97
CA PHE A 16 -10.16 10.06 -2.85
C PHE A 16 -10.33 8.63 -2.31
N THR A 17 -9.39 7.73 -2.60
CA THR A 17 -9.50 6.33 -2.15
C THR A 17 -8.94 6.08 -0.75
N ASN A 18 -8.07 6.95 -0.22
CA ASN A 18 -7.44 6.74 1.09
C ASN A 18 -8.44 6.54 2.26
N PRO A 19 -9.58 7.25 2.33
CA PRO A 19 -10.63 6.95 3.33
C PRO A 19 -11.13 5.51 3.30
N PHE A 20 -11.31 4.95 2.11
CA PHE A 20 -11.74 3.56 1.96
C PHE A 20 -10.63 2.58 2.32
N ASP A 21 -9.37 2.89 1.99
CA ASP A 21 -8.22 2.08 2.39
C ASP A 21 -8.11 2.00 3.92
N VAL A 22 -8.23 3.12 4.63
CA VAL A 22 -8.19 3.16 6.10
C VAL A 22 -9.30 2.30 6.72
N LEU A 23 -10.51 2.37 6.17
CA LEU A 23 -11.63 1.56 6.65
C LEU A 23 -11.37 0.06 6.44
N LYS A 24 -10.88 -0.31 5.25
CA LYS A 24 -10.53 -1.71 4.93
C LYS A 24 -9.45 -2.24 5.85
N THR A 25 -8.37 -1.49 6.06
CA THR A 25 -7.27 -1.94 6.95
C THR A 25 -7.75 -2.13 8.38
N ARG A 26 -8.59 -1.23 8.89
CA ARG A 26 -9.12 -1.34 10.25
C ARG A 26 -10.08 -2.51 10.41
N GLN A 27 -10.95 -2.74 9.42
CA GLN A 27 -11.86 -3.88 9.41
C GLN A 27 -11.11 -5.23 9.32
N GLN A 28 -10.07 -5.31 8.48
CA GLN A 28 -9.24 -6.50 8.36
C GLN A 28 -8.52 -6.81 9.67
N LEU A 29 -7.92 -5.80 10.31
CA LEU A 29 -7.25 -5.97 11.60
C LEU A 29 -8.23 -6.35 12.72
N GLU A 30 -9.43 -5.77 12.74
CA GLU A 30 -10.47 -6.21 13.69
C GLU A 30 -10.86 -7.67 13.45
N GLY A 31 -11.03 -8.08 12.19
CA GLY A 31 -11.32 -9.47 11.83
C GLY A 31 -10.23 -10.43 12.31
N GLU A 32 -8.96 -10.07 12.15
CA GLU A 32 -7.83 -10.86 12.67
C GLU A 32 -7.80 -10.93 14.21
N LEU A 33 -8.13 -9.83 14.90
CA LEU A 33 -8.17 -9.80 16.37
C LEU A 33 -9.29 -10.68 16.92
N ILE A 34 -10.49 -10.60 16.33
CA ILE A 34 -11.64 -11.43 16.69
C ILE A 34 -11.32 -12.91 16.50
N ALA A 35 -10.74 -13.28 15.35
CA ALA A 35 -10.35 -14.65 15.07
C ALA A 35 -9.30 -15.18 16.06
N LYS A 36 -8.35 -14.33 16.51
CA LYS A 36 -7.30 -14.73 17.46
C LYS A 36 -7.74 -14.75 18.92
N GLN A 37 -8.72 -13.93 19.32
CA GLN A 37 -9.14 -13.77 20.72
C GLN A 37 -10.51 -14.38 21.03
N ASN A 38 -11.16 -15.06 20.08
CA ASN A 38 -12.51 -15.62 20.23
C ASN A 38 -13.54 -14.60 20.74
N LEU A 39 -13.38 -13.31 20.38
CA LEU A 39 -14.31 -12.26 20.73
C LEU A 39 -15.62 -12.46 19.94
N LYS A 40 -16.77 -12.36 20.61
CA LYS A 40 -18.08 -12.61 19.97
C LYS A 40 -18.61 -11.45 19.11
N GLU A 41 -18.05 -10.24 19.22
CA GLU A 41 -18.64 -9.05 18.59
C GLU A 41 -17.69 -8.33 17.63
N ARG A 42 -18.24 -7.95 16.46
CA ARG A 42 -17.63 -7.01 15.50
C ARG A 42 -18.09 -5.59 15.82
N SER A 43 -17.16 -4.67 16.01
CA SER A 43 -17.43 -3.23 16.13
C SER A 43 -17.75 -2.63 14.75
N TYR A 44 -17.18 -3.18 13.67
CA TYR A 44 -17.47 -2.79 12.30
C TYR A 44 -18.46 -3.77 11.63
N LYS A 45 -19.78 -3.52 11.76
CA LYS A 45 -20.84 -4.38 11.16
C LYS A 45 -21.24 -3.97 9.73
N GLY A 46 -20.80 -2.81 9.23
CA GLY A 46 -21.04 -2.35 7.86
C GLY A 46 -20.26 -1.09 7.49
N ILE A 47 -20.19 -0.75 6.19
CA ILE A 47 -19.37 0.39 5.68
C ILE A 47 -19.81 1.72 6.30
N ARG A 48 -21.11 2.04 6.27
CA ARG A 48 -21.66 3.30 6.81
C ARG A 48 -21.40 3.44 8.30
N GLN A 49 -21.62 2.37 9.05
CA GLN A 49 -21.32 2.34 10.48
C GLN A 49 -19.83 2.52 10.74
N SER A 50 -18.97 1.90 9.93
CA SER A 50 -17.51 2.01 10.08
C SER A 50 -17.01 3.44 9.84
N VAL A 51 -17.53 4.11 8.82
CA VAL A 51 -17.25 5.54 8.58
C VAL A 51 -17.65 6.36 9.80
N LEU A 52 -18.89 6.19 10.29
CA LEU A 52 -19.40 6.95 11.42
C LEU A 52 -18.62 6.68 12.71
N THR A 53 -18.26 5.42 12.96
CA THR A 53 -17.43 5.02 14.10
C THR A 53 -16.06 5.70 14.03
N VAL A 54 -15.40 5.67 12.87
CA VAL A 54 -14.08 6.33 12.71
C VAL A 54 -14.18 7.85 12.90
N ILE A 55 -15.22 8.49 12.35
CA ILE A 55 -15.43 9.94 12.54
C ILE A 55 -15.66 10.25 14.02
N ARG A 56 -16.40 9.42 14.75
CA ARG A 56 -16.65 9.61 16.19
C ARG A 56 -15.41 9.36 17.06
N THR A 57 -14.55 8.40 16.71
CA THR A 57 -13.37 8.06 17.54
C THR A 57 -12.13 8.88 17.21
N ASP A 58 -11.86 9.11 15.92
CA ASP A 58 -10.61 9.70 15.41
C ASP A 58 -10.84 11.03 14.67
N GLY A 59 -12.10 11.46 14.51
CA GLY A 59 -12.46 12.64 13.74
C GLY A 59 -12.38 12.42 12.22
N VAL A 60 -12.72 13.46 11.46
CA VAL A 60 -12.68 13.45 9.98
C VAL A 60 -11.26 13.21 9.46
N ARG A 61 -10.23 13.72 10.16
CA ARG A 61 -8.81 13.48 9.83
C ARG A 61 -8.40 12.03 10.04
N GLY A 62 -9.10 11.26 10.88
CA GLY A 62 -8.89 9.83 11.07
C GLY A 62 -9.07 9.03 9.77
N LEU A 63 -10.01 9.44 8.92
CA LEU A 63 -10.25 8.82 7.61
C LEU A 63 -9.09 9.05 6.64
N GLN A 64 -8.27 10.08 6.82
CA GLN A 64 -7.12 10.36 5.96
C GLN A 64 -5.78 9.99 6.61
N LYS A 65 -5.78 9.17 7.67
CA LYS A 65 -4.54 8.69 8.29
C LYS A 65 -3.64 7.97 7.27
N GLY A 66 -2.34 8.22 7.39
CA GLY A 66 -1.33 7.64 6.51
C GLY A 66 -1.29 8.20 5.08
N LEU A 67 -2.03 9.28 4.77
CA LEU A 67 -2.11 9.82 3.41
C LEU A 67 -0.74 10.12 2.76
N PRO A 68 0.24 10.77 3.43
CA PRO A 68 1.55 11.01 2.81
C PRO A 68 2.28 9.71 2.45
N ALA A 69 2.20 8.69 3.29
CA ALA A 69 2.77 7.37 3.00
C ALA A 69 2.04 6.67 1.84
N ALA A 70 0.71 6.83 1.77
CA ALA A 70 -0.10 6.28 0.69
C ALA A 70 0.22 6.93 -0.67
N LEU A 71 0.43 8.25 -0.69
CA LEU A 71 0.84 8.99 -1.88
C LEU A 71 2.22 8.52 -2.37
N LEU A 72 3.20 8.43 -1.47
CA LEU A 72 4.54 7.94 -1.81
C LEU A 72 4.51 6.49 -2.31
N TYR A 73 3.77 5.61 -1.63
CA TYR A 73 3.58 4.22 -2.05
C TYR A 73 3.04 4.15 -3.49
N GLN A 74 1.97 4.89 -3.78
CA GLN A 74 1.31 4.82 -5.07
C GLN A 74 2.15 5.46 -6.19
N PHE A 75 2.83 6.57 -5.89
CA PHE A 75 3.76 7.21 -6.82
C PHE A 75 4.90 6.26 -7.18
N SER A 76 5.56 5.67 -6.17
CA SER A 76 6.66 4.71 -6.38
C SER A 76 6.18 3.46 -7.12
N MET A 77 5.03 2.90 -6.74
CA MET A 77 4.50 1.69 -7.38
C MET A 77 4.18 1.92 -8.87
N ASN A 78 3.38 2.93 -9.20
CA ASN A 78 2.94 3.14 -10.59
C ASN A 78 4.01 3.81 -11.44
N GLY A 79 4.74 4.76 -10.86
CA GLY A 79 5.87 5.40 -11.52
C GLY A 79 6.90 4.36 -11.94
N VAL A 80 7.43 3.56 -11.01
CA VAL A 80 8.44 2.54 -11.33
C VAL A 80 7.91 1.48 -12.28
N ARG A 81 6.65 1.03 -12.11
CA ARG A 81 6.05 0.04 -13.01
C ARG A 81 5.97 0.54 -14.46
N LEU A 82 5.40 1.72 -14.69
CA LEU A 82 5.25 2.27 -16.03
C LEU A 82 6.60 2.72 -16.61
N GLY A 83 7.47 3.29 -15.78
CA GLY A 83 8.81 3.69 -16.20
C GLY A 83 9.68 2.52 -16.65
N THR A 84 9.70 1.43 -15.88
CA THR A 84 10.46 0.22 -16.23
C THR A 84 9.90 -0.47 -17.46
N TYR A 85 8.56 -0.61 -17.55
CA TYR A 85 7.91 -1.21 -18.72
C TYR A 85 8.16 -0.38 -20.00
N GLN A 86 8.01 0.95 -19.94
CA GLN A 86 8.26 1.83 -21.09
C GLN A 86 9.72 1.77 -21.53
N THR A 87 10.65 1.66 -20.59
CA THR A 87 12.08 1.52 -20.91
C THR A 87 12.33 0.22 -21.69
N ALA A 88 11.72 -0.89 -21.25
CA ALA A 88 11.80 -2.16 -21.97
C ALA A 88 11.14 -2.09 -23.36
N GLU A 89 10.03 -1.35 -23.50
CA GLU A 89 9.38 -1.15 -24.79
C GLU A 89 10.23 -0.30 -25.75
N ASN A 90 10.79 0.81 -25.27
CA ASN A 90 11.64 1.70 -26.06
C ASN A 90 12.92 1.00 -26.56
N LEU A 91 13.44 0.05 -25.77
CA LEU A 91 14.58 -0.79 -26.16
C LEU A 91 14.21 -1.94 -27.11
N GLY A 92 12.93 -2.08 -27.45
CA GLY A 92 12.42 -3.15 -28.30
C GLY A 92 12.44 -4.53 -27.64
N TRP A 93 12.59 -4.61 -26.32
CA TRP A 93 12.66 -5.88 -25.59
C TRP A 93 11.29 -6.54 -25.41
N THR A 94 10.20 -5.77 -25.57
CA THR A 94 8.82 -6.27 -25.44
C THR A 94 8.24 -6.83 -26.74
N LYS A 95 8.85 -6.53 -27.89
CA LYS A 95 8.34 -6.91 -29.22
C LYS A 95 9.43 -7.65 -30.01
N SER A 96 9.10 -8.83 -30.55
CA SER A 96 10.03 -9.57 -31.41
C SER A 96 9.65 -9.42 -32.88
N THR A 97 10.47 -8.68 -33.64
CA THR A 97 10.28 -8.47 -35.08
C THR A 97 10.43 -9.76 -35.89
N LYS A 98 11.19 -10.75 -35.38
CA LYS A 98 11.41 -12.05 -36.04
C LYS A 98 10.31 -13.08 -35.77
N HIS A 99 9.65 -13.01 -34.60
CA HIS A 99 8.58 -13.94 -34.21
C HIS A 99 7.42 -13.18 -33.56
N PRO A 100 6.45 -12.69 -34.35
CA PRO A 100 5.34 -11.88 -33.86
C PRO A 100 4.50 -12.60 -32.79
N SER A 101 4.42 -13.93 -32.85
CA SER A 101 3.73 -14.79 -31.88
C SER A 101 4.35 -14.80 -30.47
N LEU A 102 5.63 -14.42 -30.32
CA LEU A 102 6.30 -14.35 -29.02
C LEU A 102 6.12 -13.00 -28.31
N THR A 103 5.67 -11.97 -29.03
CA THR A 103 5.39 -10.63 -28.50
C THR A 103 4.53 -10.61 -27.23
N PRO A 104 3.40 -11.35 -27.14
CA PRO A 104 2.62 -11.38 -25.89
C PRO A 104 3.40 -11.99 -24.72
N LEU A 105 4.19 -13.05 -24.95
CA LEU A 105 5.00 -13.67 -23.90
C LEU A 105 6.10 -12.73 -23.39
N LEU A 106 6.80 -12.04 -24.30
CA LEU A 106 7.81 -11.03 -23.97
C LEU A 106 7.20 -9.86 -23.20
N SER A 107 6.02 -9.39 -23.59
CA SER A 107 5.30 -8.32 -22.90
C SER A 107 4.90 -8.75 -21.48
N VAL A 108 4.44 -9.99 -21.29
CA VAL A 108 4.14 -10.55 -19.96
C VAL A 108 5.41 -10.65 -19.11
N PHE A 109 6.52 -11.11 -19.69
CA PHE A 109 7.80 -11.23 -18.98
C PHE A 109 8.29 -9.87 -18.47
N TRP A 110 8.36 -8.86 -19.35
CA TRP A 110 8.78 -7.51 -18.96
C TRP A 110 7.77 -6.79 -18.07
N GLY A 111 6.47 -7.08 -18.24
CA GLY A 111 5.43 -6.67 -17.29
C GLY A 111 5.65 -7.27 -15.89
N GLY A 112 6.08 -8.53 -15.82
CA GLY A 112 6.48 -9.21 -14.59
C GLY A 112 7.70 -8.54 -13.96
N CYS A 113 8.79 -8.34 -14.71
CA CYS A 113 10.00 -7.65 -14.22
C CYS A 113 9.69 -6.23 -13.72
N ALA A 114 8.86 -5.47 -14.45
CA ALA A 114 8.37 -4.17 -14.02
C ALA A 114 7.55 -4.26 -12.72
N GLY A 115 6.74 -5.31 -12.59
CA GLY A 115 6.03 -5.68 -11.36
C GLY A 115 6.98 -5.86 -10.17
N LEU A 116 8.01 -6.71 -10.32
CA LEU A 116 9.01 -6.95 -9.27
C LEU A 116 9.75 -5.67 -8.88
N ALA A 117 10.21 -4.88 -9.86
CA ALA A 117 10.89 -3.61 -9.60
C ALA A 117 10.00 -2.60 -8.89
N SER A 118 8.71 -2.55 -9.26
CA SER A 118 7.75 -1.69 -8.56
C SER A 118 7.47 -2.15 -7.14
N ALA A 119 7.41 -3.47 -6.90
CA ALA A 119 7.16 -4.06 -5.60
C ALA A 119 8.33 -3.80 -4.64
N THR A 120 9.57 -3.97 -5.08
CA THR A 120 10.77 -3.66 -4.26
C THR A 120 10.82 -2.20 -3.87
N ALA A 121 10.59 -1.29 -4.82
CA ALA A 121 10.65 0.15 -4.57
C ALA A 121 9.51 0.64 -3.66
N SER A 122 8.32 0.03 -3.76
CA SER A 122 7.13 0.46 -3.01
C SER A 122 6.96 -0.22 -1.65
N CYS A 123 7.60 -1.37 -1.42
CA CYS A 123 7.51 -2.14 -0.17
C CYS A 123 7.73 -1.32 1.12
N PRO A 124 8.81 -0.51 1.27
CA PRO A 124 9.00 0.28 2.48
C PRO A 124 7.85 1.26 2.75
N PHE A 125 7.32 1.89 1.69
CA PHE A 125 6.20 2.82 1.81
C PHE A 125 4.89 2.11 2.14
N TYR A 126 4.70 0.89 1.64
CA TYR A 126 3.55 0.06 1.97
C TYR A 126 3.50 -0.30 3.46
N VAL A 127 4.63 -0.72 4.03
CA VAL A 127 4.73 -1.03 5.47
C VAL A 127 4.42 0.21 6.31
N VAL A 128 4.99 1.37 5.96
CA VAL A 128 4.70 2.62 6.67
C VAL A 128 3.23 3.04 6.54
N LYS A 129 2.66 2.95 5.33
CA LYS A 129 1.23 3.25 5.07
C LYS A 129 0.35 2.39 5.96
N THR A 130 0.52 1.07 5.91
CA THR A 130 -0.33 0.11 6.64
C THR A 130 -0.25 0.30 8.15
N GLN A 131 0.95 0.53 8.70
CA GLN A 131 1.12 0.83 10.13
C GLN A 131 0.38 2.11 10.53
N LEU A 132 0.49 3.19 9.76
CA LEU A 132 -0.20 4.46 10.06
C LEU A 132 -1.73 4.35 9.93
N GLN A 133 -2.21 3.58 8.95
CA GLN A 133 -3.65 3.36 8.74
C GLN A 133 -4.27 2.44 9.82
N ALA A 134 -3.45 1.55 10.39
CA ALA A 134 -3.82 0.68 11.51
C ALA A 134 -4.02 1.42 12.83
N VAL A 135 -3.35 2.57 13.04
CA VAL A 135 -3.47 3.34 14.29
C VAL A 135 -4.88 3.94 14.42
N THR A 136 -5.64 3.45 15.41
CA THR A 136 -6.90 4.05 15.86
C THR A 136 -6.71 4.71 17.22
N SER A 137 -7.45 5.79 17.53
CA SER A 137 -7.32 6.49 18.82
C SER A 137 -8.12 5.82 19.95
N GLY A 138 -9.00 4.87 19.64
CA GLY A 138 -9.79 4.09 20.60
C GLY A 138 -9.19 2.72 20.97
N SER A 139 -9.61 2.13 22.10
CA SER A 139 -9.14 0.83 22.62
C SER A 139 -9.54 -0.41 21.79
N TYR A 140 -10.20 -0.26 20.65
CA TYR A 140 -10.78 -1.39 19.90
C TYR A 140 -9.77 -2.23 19.09
N THR A 141 -8.53 -1.75 18.91
CA THR A 141 -7.48 -2.50 18.19
C THR A 141 -6.18 -2.51 19.00
N ALA A 142 -6.26 -3.00 20.24
CA ALA A 142 -5.13 -3.13 21.14
C ALA A 142 -4.26 -4.35 20.78
N ARG A 143 -3.23 -4.16 19.93
CA ARG A 143 -2.03 -5.00 20.02
C ARG A 143 -0.75 -4.40 19.46
N TYR A 144 -0.82 -3.46 18.52
CA TYR A 144 0.37 -2.82 17.91
C TYR A 144 0.13 -1.33 17.61
N GLN A 145 -0.29 -0.55 18.62
CA GLN A 145 -0.32 0.91 18.51
C GLN A 145 1.12 1.45 18.57
N HIS A 146 1.80 1.47 17.43
CA HIS A 146 2.98 2.32 17.29
C HIS A 146 2.48 3.75 17.10
N HIS A 147 2.54 4.56 18.17
CA HIS A 147 2.12 5.95 18.16
C HIS A 147 3.14 6.77 17.36
N HIS A 148 3.03 6.73 16.03
CA HIS A 148 3.87 7.53 15.15
C HIS A 148 3.20 8.88 14.91
N SER A 149 3.90 9.96 15.23
CA SER A 149 3.43 11.33 15.02
C SER A 149 3.25 11.68 13.52
N GLY A 150 3.91 10.94 12.62
CA GLY A 150 3.78 11.11 11.17
C GLY A 150 4.55 10.09 10.35
N THR A 151 4.48 10.21 9.03
CA THR A 151 5.09 9.27 8.06
C THR A 151 6.59 9.12 8.20
N VAL A 152 7.32 10.22 8.37
CA VAL A 152 8.78 10.19 8.55
C VAL A 152 9.16 9.56 9.89
N SER A 153 8.44 9.91 10.96
CA SER A 153 8.65 9.31 12.28
C SER A 153 8.39 7.80 12.27
N ALA A 154 7.34 7.35 11.57
CA ALA A 154 7.08 5.92 11.39
C ALA A 154 8.21 5.21 10.65
N PHE A 155 8.67 5.77 9.53
CA PHE A 155 9.79 5.22 8.77
C PHE A 155 11.07 5.09 9.61
N VAL A 156 11.45 6.16 10.31
CA VAL A 156 12.65 6.19 11.17
C VAL A 156 12.53 5.18 12.31
N ASN A 157 11.39 5.13 13.00
CA ASN A 157 11.17 4.18 14.09
C ASN A 157 11.26 2.73 13.61
N ILE A 158 10.62 2.39 12.48
CA ILE A 158 10.69 1.03 11.91
C ILE A 158 12.14 0.67 11.56
N PHE A 159 12.86 1.61 10.94
CA PHE A 159 14.26 1.42 10.58
C PHE A 159 15.15 1.23 11.81
N GLN A 160 14.96 2.01 12.88
CA GLN A 160 15.74 1.87 14.11
C GLN A 160 15.42 0.58 14.88
N GLN A 161 14.16 0.14 14.90
CA GLN A 161 13.74 -1.04 15.67
C GLN A 161 14.01 -2.37 14.96
N SER A 162 13.82 -2.43 13.64
CA SER A 162 13.85 -3.69 12.87
C SER A 162 14.77 -3.63 11.65
N GLY A 163 15.47 -2.51 11.44
CA GLY A 163 16.35 -2.31 10.31
C GLY A 163 15.63 -2.41 8.97
N ILE A 164 16.41 -2.77 7.95
CA ILE A 164 15.92 -3.00 6.57
C ILE A 164 14.91 -4.14 6.54
N ARG A 165 15.09 -5.19 7.36
CA ARG A 165 14.14 -6.32 7.43
C ARG A 165 12.74 -5.89 7.87
N GLY A 166 12.64 -4.87 8.73
CA GLY A 166 11.36 -4.30 9.13
C GLY A 166 10.61 -3.62 7.97
N LEU A 167 11.34 -2.88 7.13
CA LEU A 167 10.77 -2.19 5.97
C LEU A 167 10.34 -3.13 4.84
N PHE A 168 10.91 -4.34 4.78
CA PHE A 168 10.55 -5.38 3.81
C PHE A 168 9.72 -6.51 4.42
N ARG A 169 9.07 -6.26 5.57
CA ARG A 169 8.19 -7.25 6.19
C ARG A 169 6.96 -7.47 5.31
N GLY A 170 6.72 -8.72 4.91
CA GLY A 170 5.64 -9.08 3.97
C GLY A 170 6.02 -8.93 2.50
N TYR A 171 7.30 -8.78 2.19
CA TYR A 171 7.79 -8.65 0.81
C TYR A 171 7.39 -9.83 -0.09
N THR A 172 7.43 -11.07 0.40
CA THR A 172 7.01 -12.27 -0.36
C THR A 172 5.53 -12.21 -0.75
N ALA A 173 4.65 -11.80 0.17
CA ALA A 173 3.24 -11.58 -0.12
C ALA A 173 3.02 -10.42 -1.09
N THR A 174 3.88 -9.40 -1.05
CA THR A 174 3.84 -8.26 -1.98
C THR A 174 4.26 -8.67 -3.39
N LEU A 175 5.22 -9.60 -3.53
CA LEU A 175 5.67 -10.13 -4.81
C LEU A 175 4.65 -11.06 -5.48
N MET A 176 3.87 -11.79 -4.69
CA MET A 176 2.87 -12.73 -5.21
C MET A 176 1.61 -12.03 -5.76
N ARG A 177 1.43 -10.75 -5.43
CA ARG A 177 0.23 -9.96 -5.70
C ARG A 177 0.25 -9.29 -7.08
#